data_AF-A0A956HGK0-F1
#
_entry.id   AF-A0A956HGK0-F1
#
_cell.length_a   1.000
_cell.length_b   1.000
_cell.length_c   1.000
_cell.angle_alpha   90.00
_cell.angle_beta   90.00
_cell.angle_gamma   90.00
#
_symmetry.space_group_name_H-M   'P 1'
#
loop_
_entity.id
_entity.type
_entity.pdbx_description
1 polymer ?
#
loop_
_entity_poly.entity_id
_entity_poly.type
_entity_poly.pdbx_seq_one_letter_code
_entity_poly.pdbx_strand_id
1 'polypeptide(L)'
;MSRPSVYIQGPRDRRLEVALAGRLDERRCQRLLTLLRDNLERDPVAGPGTPELLVVIDLGDATTHDAAGRAVMIEVQALLERFRGRCAYITDRPRLRGVVHYVIAYAGAGARARPVESRARANDWLASPAGEELGERAFAAAEEVVQAGGPARVGGSVSGDRPLGVLERGALWAAGVVARAGLGPALDSRVRAELVRRYGLGEAQARARVVELVVDRTLQVFGPAHGHALLSLAALWSGGLAIARGHLYAANLHCLRDRGELLPIDDDEVAAWMELRDRQVLERVRDRLAAEHGELALLVERQHAALGEARGDASRGAVDSRRAGAERDAEASLLRAGLCLHRWFAPLVSLVTDERIDPVDAIVRDRRLATRYAAARAPGRRRRQEEARTPPRRSV
;
A
#
# COMPACT_ATOMS: atom_id res chain seq x y z
N MET A 1 -5.07 -17.58 -24.99
CA MET A 1 -5.11 -16.40 -24.11
C MET A 1 -6.53 -15.87 -24.07
N SER A 2 -7.17 -15.86 -22.91
CA SER A 2 -8.56 -15.42 -22.76
C SER A 2 -8.69 -13.92 -23.09
N ARG A 3 -9.70 -13.56 -23.88
CA ARG A 3 -10.02 -12.15 -24.18
C ARG A 3 -10.59 -11.50 -22.90
N PRO A 4 -10.27 -10.22 -22.60
CA PRO A 4 -11.00 -9.51 -21.54
C PRO A 4 -12.48 -9.52 -21.91
N SER A 5 -13.32 -9.98 -20.97
CA SER A 5 -14.77 -9.98 -21.13
C SER A 5 -15.31 -8.74 -20.44
N VAL A 6 -16.02 -7.91 -21.21
CA VAL A 6 -16.78 -6.77 -20.70
C VAL A 6 -18.24 -7.16 -20.73
N TYR A 7 -18.87 -7.18 -19.56
CA TYR A 7 -20.30 -7.41 -19.42
C TYR A 7 -20.94 -6.10 -18.96
N ILE A 8 -21.83 -5.55 -19.80
CA ILE A 8 -22.63 -4.38 -19.46
C ILE A 8 -23.99 -4.91 -19.00
N GLN A 9 -24.29 -4.79 -17.72
CA GLN A 9 -25.64 -5.08 -17.22
C GLN A 9 -26.53 -3.86 -17.47
N GLY A 10 -27.78 -4.12 -17.88
CA GLY A 10 -28.65 -3.19 -18.60
C GLY A 10 -29.00 -1.84 -17.93
N PRO A 11 -29.89 -1.06 -18.57
CA PRO A 11 -30.01 0.39 -18.38
C PRO A 11 -30.52 0.87 -17.02
N ARG A 12 -30.99 -0.02 -16.13
CA ARG A 12 -31.58 0.39 -14.84
C ARG A 12 -30.53 0.79 -13.80
N ASP A 13 -29.34 0.18 -13.82
CA ASP A 13 -28.34 0.38 -12.76
C ASP A 13 -27.01 0.97 -13.26
N ARG A 14 -26.92 1.37 -14.55
CA ARG A 14 -25.69 1.84 -15.24
C ARG A 14 -24.44 1.16 -14.69
N ARG A 15 -24.43 -0.17 -14.74
CA ARG A 15 -23.40 -0.99 -14.12
C ARG A 15 -22.53 -1.68 -15.16
N LEU A 16 -21.23 -1.49 -15.03
CA LEU A 16 -20.21 -2.04 -15.90
C LEU A 16 -19.34 -3.03 -15.12
N GLU A 17 -19.24 -4.25 -15.62
CA GLU A 17 -18.34 -5.26 -15.06
C GLU A 17 -17.27 -5.67 -16.06
N VAL A 18 -16.03 -5.55 -15.63
CA VAL A 18 -14.84 -5.88 -16.42
C VAL A 18 -14.06 -6.94 -15.67
N ALA A 19 -13.69 -8.03 -16.33
CA ALA A 19 -12.75 -9.01 -15.79
C ALA A 19 -11.44 -8.98 -16.57
N LEU A 20 -10.32 -8.76 -15.88
CA LEU A 20 -8.97 -8.77 -16.46
C LEU A 20 -8.19 -9.95 -15.89
N ALA A 21 -7.72 -10.82 -16.79
CA ALA A 21 -6.88 -11.96 -16.45
C ALA A 21 -5.46 -11.78 -17.01
N GLY A 22 -4.46 -12.43 -16.41
CA GLY A 22 -3.05 -12.44 -16.83
C GLY A 22 -2.29 -11.14 -16.58
N ARG A 23 -1.22 -10.89 -17.36
CA ARG A 23 -0.41 -9.67 -17.27
C ARG A 23 -1.15 -8.42 -17.77
N LEU A 24 -1.22 -7.37 -16.98
CA LEU A 24 -1.72 -6.05 -17.36
C LEU A 24 -0.64 -5.29 -18.16
N ASP A 25 -0.48 -5.68 -19.42
CA ASP A 25 0.41 -5.02 -20.39
C ASP A 25 -0.32 -3.89 -21.13
N GLU A 26 0.46 -3.02 -21.78
CA GLU A 26 -0.05 -1.89 -22.59
C GLU A 26 -1.15 -2.33 -23.55
N ARG A 27 -0.93 -3.39 -24.34
CA ARG A 27 -1.88 -3.86 -25.35
C ARG A 27 -3.20 -4.30 -24.74
N ARG A 28 -3.20 -4.97 -23.59
CA ARG A 28 -4.41 -5.41 -22.90
C ARG A 28 -5.15 -4.22 -22.31
N CYS A 29 -4.46 -3.30 -21.66
CA CYS A 29 -5.06 -2.10 -21.11
C CYS A 29 -5.60 -1.16 -22.20
N GLN A 30 -4.91 -1.05 -23.35
CA GLN A 30 -5.37 -0.23 -24.47
C GLN A 30 -6.65 -0.76 -25.09
N ARG A 31 -6.78 -2.09 -25.20
CA ARG A 31 -8.04 -2.72 -25.64
C ARG A 31 -9.17 -2.43 -24.67
N LEU A 32 -8.92 -2.49 -23.36
CA LEU A 32 -9.92 -2.10 -22.36
C LEU A 32 -10.32 -0.64 -22.57
N LEU A 33 -9.36 0.27 -22.69
CA LEU A 33 -9.62 1.70 -22.89
C LEU A 33 -10.46 1.97 -24.15
N THR A 34 -10.11 1.36 -25.28
CA THR A 34 -10.90 1.46 -26.52
C THR A 34 -12.32 0.93 -26.32
N LEU A 35 -12.49 -0.25 -25.71
CA LEU A 35 -13.81 -0.80 -25.43
C LEU A 35 -14.64 0.13 -24.53
N LEU A 36 -14.04 0.74 -23.51
CA LEU A 36 -14.74 1.67 -22.64
C LEU A 36 -15.12 2.96 -23.37
N ARG A 37 -14.22 3.54 -24.18
CA ARG A 37 -14.55 4.72 -25.00
C ARG A 37 -15.71 4.43 -25.93
N ASP A 38 -15.62 3.34 -26.69
CA ASP A 38 -16.65 2.95 -27.66
C ASP A 38 -18.02 2.73 -27.01
N ASN A 39 -18.07 2.23 -25.77
CA ASN A 39 -19.33 1.99 -25.08
C ASN A 39 -19.86 3.23 -24.35
N LEU A 40 -19.00 4.00 -23.70
CA LEU A 40 -19.40 5.17 -22.90
C LEU A 40 -19.71 6.40 -23.77
N GLU A 41 -19.00 6.59 -24.89
CA GLU A 41 -19.24 7.73 -25.79
C GLU A 41 -20.51 7.56 -26.64
N ARG A 42 -21.00 6.32 -26.82
CA ARG A 42 -22.27 6.03 -27.49
C ARG A 42 -23.50 6.29 -26.62
N ASP A 43 -23.32 6.51 -25.31
CA ASP A 43 -24.40 6.80 -24.37
C ASP A 43 -24.52 8.33 -24.20
N PRO A 44 -25.47 8.98 -24.90
CA PRO A 44 -25.56 10.43 -24.92
C PRO A 44 -25.99 10.97 -23.54
N VAL A 45 -25.12 11.82 -22.98
CA VAL A 45 -25.42 12.81 -21.94
C VAL A 45 -25.43 12.27 -20.51
N ALA A 46 -24.27 12.37 -19.86
CA ALA A 46 -24.17 12.60 -18.41
C ALA A 46 -24.74 14.00 -18.08
N GLY A 47 -26.07 14.13 -18.13
CA GLY A 47 -26.79 15.35 -17.75
C GLY A 47 -27.08 15.39 -16.25
N PRO A 48 -27.50 16.55 -15.71
CA PRO A 48 -28.06 16.63 -14.35
C PRO A 48 -29.17 15.58 -14.17
N GLY A 49 -29.05 14.73 -13.14
CA GLY A 49 -30.01 13.65 -12.87
C GLY A 49 -29.67 12.29 -13.49
N THR A 50 -28.60 12.19 -14.28
CA THR A 50 -28.15 10.88 -14.79
C THR A 50 -27.62 10.02 -13.63
N PRO A 51 -28.05 8.75 -13.50
CA PRO A 51 -27.49 7.84 -12.51
C PRO A 51 -25.97 7.74 -12.63
N GLU A 52 -25.33 7.61 -11.48
CA GLU A 52 -23.89 7.38 -11.36
C GLU A 52 -23.50 6.08 -12.06
N LEU A 53 -22.41 6.07 -12.83
CA LEU A 53 -21.91 4.85 -13.46
C LEU A 53 -21.20 4.00 -12.41
N LEU A 54 -21.68 2.79 -12.13
CA LEU A 54 -21.04 1.88 -11.18
C LEU A 54 -20.16 0.89 -11.93
N VAL A 55 -18.86 0.89 -11.65
CA VAL A 55 -17.88 0.08 -12.37
C VAL A 55 -17.22 -0.89 -11.40
N VAL A 56 -17.14 -2.15 -11.80
CA VAL A 56 -16.30 -3.13 -11.13
C VAL A 56 -15.26 -3.70 -12.09
N ILE A 57 -13.98 -3.51 -11.76
CA ILE A 57 -12.85 -4.08 -12.48
C ILE A 57 -12.27 -5.22 -11.63
N ASP A 58 -12.54 -6.45 -12.04
CA ASP A 58 -12.01 -7.65 -11.41
C ASP A 58 -10.58 -7.95 -11.89
N LEU A 59 -9.64 -7.94 -10.94
CA LEU A 59 -8.23 -8.28 -11.17
C LEU A 59 -7.86 -9.63 -10.51
N GLY A 60 -8.85 -10.43 -10.09
CA GLY A 60 -8.64 -11.70 -9.38
C GLY A 60 -7.81 -12.72 -10.16
N ASP A 61 -7.85 -12.67 -11.49
CA ASP A 61 -7.04 -13.51 -12.38
C ASP A 61 -5.86 -12.77 -13.02
N ALA A 62 -5.69 -11.47 -12.71
CA ALA A 62 -4.51 -10.74 -13.12
C ALA A 62 -3.30 -11.20 -12.29
N THR A 63 -2.13 -11.25 -12.93
CA THR A 63 -0.90 -11.75 -12.28
C THR A 63 0.08 -10.62 -12.00
N THR A 64 0.40 -9.82 -13.01
CA THR A 64 1.41 -8.77 -12.92
C THR A 64 1.09 -7.61 -13.87
N HIS A 65 1.95 -6.61 -13.95
CA HIS A 65 1.80 -5.43 -14.81
C HIS A 65 3.17 -4.92 -15.27
N ASP A 66 3.18 -4.13 -16.34
CA ASP A 66 4.32 -3.26 -16.69
C ASP A 66 3.95 -1.78 -16.58
N ALA A 67 4.98 -0.93 -16.74
CA ALA A 67 4.83 0.51 -16.64
C ALA A 67 3.86 1.07 -17.69
N ALA A 68 3.90 0.54 -18.92
CA ALA A 68 3.02 0.99 -20.01
C ALA A 68 1.56 0.57 -19.77
N GLY A 69 1.31 -0.69 -19.35
CA GLY A 69 -0.01 -1.14 -18.95
C GLY A 69 -0.58 -0.33 -17.78
N ARG A 70 0.26 0.03 -16.79
CA ARG A 70 -0.14 0.91 -15.68
C ARG A 70 -0.49 2.33 -16.15
N ALA A 71 0.26 2.91 -17.09
CA ALA A 71 -0.04 4.22 -17.66
C ALA A 71 -1.41 4.23 -18.35
N VAL A 72 -1.71 3.20 -19.15
CA VAL A 72 -3.03 3.08 -19.79
C VAL A 72 -4.15 2.87 -18.77
N MET A 73 -3.89 2.18 -17.65
CA MET A 73 -4.88 2.06 -16.57
C MET A 73 -5.20 3.42 -15.90
N ILE A 74 -4.26 4.36 -15.86
CA ILE A 74 -4.54 5.75 -15.44
C ILE A 74 -5.53 6.40 -16.41
N GLU A 75 -5.32 6.25 -17.72
CA GLU A 75 -6.26 6.77 -18.73
C GLU A 75 -7.65 6.11 -18.63
N VAL A 76 -7.70 4.80 -18.35
CA VAL A 76 -8.95 4.09 -18.08
C VAL A 76 -9.68 4.72 -16.90
N GLN A 77 -9.01 4.91 -15.77
CA GLN A 77 -9.65 5.53 -14.60
C GLN A 77 -10.06 6.98 -14.87
N ALA A 78 -9.21 7.77 -15.53
CA ALA A 78 -9.52 9.16 -15.88
C ALA A 78 -10.74 9.25 -16.83
N LEU A 79 -10.88 8.30 -17.76
CA LEU A 79 -12.09 8.17 -18.58
C LEU A 79 -13.31 7.90 -17.69
N LEU A 80 -13.25 6.94 -16.77
CA LEU A 80 -14.37 6.64 -15.87
C LEU A 80 -14.76 7.85 -15.01
N GLU A 81 -13.79 8.64 -14.53
CA GLU A 81 -14.08 9.87 -13.78
C GLU A 81 -14.85 10.92 -14.60
N ARG A 82 -14.53 11.06 -15.90
CA ARG A 82 -15.27 11.98 -16.80
C ARG A 82 -16.76 11.65 -16.90
N PHE A 83 -17.13 10.39 -16.71
CA PHE A 83 -18.52 9.92 -16.71
C PHE A 83 -19.14 9.86 -15.31
N ARG A 84 -18.49 10.46 -14.30
CA ARG A 84 -18.87 10.30 -12.89
C ARG A 84 -19.03 8.81 -12.56
N GLY A 85 -18.03 8.01 -12.93
CA GLY A 85 -17.96 6.60 -12.54
C GLY A 85 -17.53 6.44 -11.09
N ARG A 86 -18.06 5.44 -10.40
CA ARG A 86 -17.45 4.89 -9.18
C ARG A 86 -16.87 3.53 -9.48
N CYS A 87 -15.59 3.35 -9.19
CA CYS A 87 -14.85 2.17 -9.63
C CYS A 87 -14.30 1.33 -8.47
N ALA A 88 -14.81 0.12 -8.32
CA ALA A 88 -14.27 -0.87 -7.41
C ALA A 88 -13.29 -1.79 -8.16
N TYR A 89 -12.05 -1.85 -7.70
CA TYR A 89 -11.03 -2.76 -8.22
C TYR A 89 -10.90 -3.98 -7.32
N ILE A 90 -11.21 -5.17 -7.81
CA ILE A 90 -11.16 -6.38 -6.98
C ILE A 90 -9.78 -7.02 -7.04
N THR A 91 -9.07 -7.03 -5.92
CA THR A 91 -7.79 -7.72 -5.78
C THR A 91 -7.47 -8.07 -4.32
N ASP A 92 -7.09 -9.33 -4.10
CA ASP A 92 -6.49 -9.83 -2.86
C ASP A 92 -4.96 -9.94 -2.95
N ARG A 93 -4.35 -9.51 -4.07
CA ARG A 93 -2.90 -9.50 -4.26
C ARG A 93 -2.29 -8.14 -3.90
N PRO A 94 -1.29 -8.10 -3.01
CA PRO A 94 -0.51 -6.91 -2.70
C PRO A 94 0.00 -6.12 -3.91
N ARG A 95 0.65 -6.79 -4.89
CA ARG A 95 1.22 -6.12 -6.06
C ARG A 95 0.19 -5.34 -6.86
N LEU A 96 -0.94 -5.97 -7.17
CA LEU A 96 -2.00 -5.33 -7.94
C LEU A 96 -2.70 -4.23 -7.14
N ARG A 97 -2.81 -4.40 -5.81
CA ARG A 97 -3.35 -3.37 -4.93
C ARG A 97 -2.50 -2.10 -4.95
N GLY A 98 -1.17 -2.22 -4.91
CA GLY A 98 -0.25 -1.09 -5.06
C GLY A 98 -0.45 -0.36 -6.39
N VAL A 99 -0.61 -1.11 -7.49
CA VAL A 99 -0.92 -0.54 -8.81
C VAL A 99 -2.24 0.21 -8.82
N VAL A 100 -3.28 -0.35 -8.21
CA VAL A 100 -4.59 0.30 -8.15
C VAL A 100 -4.49 1.61 -7.35
N HIS A 101 -3.82 1.59 -6.19
CA HIS A 101 -3.57 2.79 -5.42
C HIS A 101 -2.85 3.88 -6.24
N TYR A 102 -1.84 3.47 -7.01
CA TYR A 102 -1.16 4.35 -7.96
C TYR A 102 -2.10 4.91 -9.03
N VAL A 103 -2.87 4.05 -9.71
CA VAL A 103 -3.81 4.44 -10.78
C VAL A 103 -4.84 5.45 -10.27
N ILE A 104 -5.42 5.21 -9.10
CA ILE A 104 -6.43 6.08 -8.48
C ILE A 104 -5.85 7.47 -8.19
N ALA A 105 -4.66 7.51 -7.58
CA ALA A 105 -3.99 8.76 -7.25
C ALA A 105 -3.66 9.59 -8.51
N TYR A 106 -3.10 8.96 -9.54
CA TYR A 106 -2.66 9.66 -10.75
C TYR A 106 -3.81 10.02 -11.70
N ALA A 107 -4.93 9.32 -11.64
CA ALA A 107 -6.13 9.69 -12.39
C ALA A 107 -6.94 10.80 -11.71
N GLY A 108 -6.59 11.21 -10.48
CA GLY A 108 -7.37 12.17 -9.71
C GLY A 108 -8.73 11.64 -9.26
N ALA A 109 -8.89 10.31 -9.18
CA ALA A 109 -10.16 9.67 -8.86
C ALA A 109 -10.60 9.82 -7.40
N GLY A 110 -9.67 10.19 -6.51
CA GLY A 110 -9.94 10.46 -5.09
C GLY A 110 -10.79 9.38 -4.43
N ALA A 111 -11.94 9.77 -3.89
CA ALA A 111 -12.87 8.87 -3.20
C ALA A 111 -13.76 8.02 -4.13
N ARG A 112 -13.72 8.25 -5.44
CA ARG A 112 -14.61 7.61 -6.42
C ARG A 112 -14.05 6.30 -6.95
N ALA A 113 -12.84 5.92 -6.55
CA ALA A 113 -12.30 4.61 -6.85
C ALA A 113 -11.60 3.96 -5.65
N ARG A 114 -11.64 2.64 -5.56
CA ARG A 114 -11.09 1.91 -4.41
C ARG A 114 -10.68 0.47 -4.74
N PRO A 115 -9.52 -0.02 -4.26
CA PRO A 115 -9.25 -1.44 -4.23
C PRO A 115 -10.04 -2.11 -3.09
N VAL A 116 -10.69 -3.22 -3.42
CA VAL A 116 -11.47 -4.08 -2.51
C VAL A 116 -11.07 -5.54 -2.69
N GLU A 117 -11.25 -6.36 -1.66
CA GLU A 117 -10.76 -7.74 -1.63
C GLU A 117 -11.71 -8.77 -2.26
N SER A 118 -12.97 -8.42 -2.47
CA SER A 118 -13.99 -9.36 -2.96
C SER A 118 -15.15 -8.66 -3.66
N ARG A 119 -15.93 -9.44 -4.44
CA ARG A 119 -17.16 -8.96 -5.10
C ARG A 119 -18.17 -8.43 -4.09
N ALA A 120 -18.39 -9.13 -2.98
CA ALA A 120 -19.31 -8.69 -1.94
C ALA A 120 -18.94 -7.28 -1.44
N ARG A 121 -17.65 -7.04 -1.18
CA ARG A 121 -17.16 -5.73 -0.74
C ARG A 121 -17.24 -4.65 -1.81
N ALA A 122 -17.02 -5.00 -3.08
CA ALA A 122 -17.25 -4.09 -4.19
C ALA A 122 -18.71 -3.61 -4.23
N ASN A 123 -19.66 -4.54 -4.05
CA ASN A 123 -21.09 -4.24 -4.02
C ASN A 123 -21.47 -3.37 -2.83
N ASP A 124 -21.03 -3.75 -1.62
CA ASP A 124 -21.30 -2.98 -0.40
C ASP A 124 -20.80 -1.54 -0.54
N TRP A 125 -19.57 -1.37 -1.03
CA TRP A 125 -18.98 -0.04 -1.19
C TRP A 125 -19.68 0.78 -2.28
N LEU A 126 -19.98 0.20 -3.44
CA LEU A 126 -20.70 0.89 -4.52
C LEU A 126 -22.13 1.27 -4.14
N ALA A 127 -22.78 0.51 -3.25
CA ALA A 127 -24.11 0.83 -2.74
C ALA A 127 -24.10 1.98 -1.71
N SER A 128 -23.01 2.15 -0.96
CA SER A 128 -22.84 3.27 -0.02
C SER A 128 -22.57 4.58 -0.77
N PRO A 129 -22.96 5.76 -0.26
CA PRO A 129 -22.59 7.06 -0.84
C PRO A 129 -21.06 7.19 -1.01
N ALA A 130 -20.62 7.98 -2.00
CA ALA A 130 -19.21 8.33 -2.12
C ALA A 130 -18.76 9.05 -0.83
N GLY A 131 -17.88 8.41 -0.07
CA GLY A 131 -17.30 8.97 1.14
C GLY A 131 -16.09 9.86 0.85
N GLU A 132 -15.31 10.17 1.88
CA GLU A 132 -14.03 10.86 1.74
C GLU A 132 -12.95 10.00 1.07
N GLU A 133 -11.90 10.65 0.58
CA GLU A 133 -10.75 9.96 -0.02
C GLU A 133 -10.14 9.01 1.01
N LEU A 134 -9.96 7.76 0.57
CA LEU A 134 -9.51 6.68 1.43
C LEU A 134 -8.14 6.91 2.05
N GLY A 135 -7.23 7.54 1.31
CA GLY A 135 -5.91 7.93 1.81
C GLY A 135 -6.02 8.97 2.92
N GLU A 136 -6.93 9.93 2.78
CA GLU A 136 -7.16 11.00 3.74
C GLU A 136 -7.80 10.48 5.03
N ARG A 137 -8.81 9.62 4.92
CA ARG A 137 -9.39 8.92 6.08
C ARG A 137 -8.36 8.06 6.81
N ALA A 138 -7.51 7.36 6.05
CA ALA A 138 -6.45 6.56 6.63
C ALA A 138 -5.45 7.45 7.39
N PHE A 139 -5.04 8.56 6.78
CA PHE A 139 -4.14 9.52 7.41
C PHE A 139 -4.75 10.12 8.69
N ALA A 140 -6.00 10.59 8.64
CA ALA A 140 -6.71 11.11 9.81
C ALA A 140 -6.81 10.08 10.94
N ALA A 141 -7.13 8.83 10.62
CA ALA A 141 -7.15 7.75 11.62
C ALA A 141 -5.76 7.50 12.24
N ALA A 142 -4.68 7.61 11.45
CA ALA A 142 -3.33 7.50 11.98
C ALA A 142 -2.96 8.69 12.89
N GLU A 143 -3.39 9.89 12.52
CA GLU A 143 -3.22 11.11 13.32
C GLU A 143 -3.97 11.02 14.65
N GLU A 144 -5.23 10.56 14.66
CA GLU A 144 -6.02 10.36 15.88
C GLU A 144 -5.31 9.42 16.87
N VAL A 145 -4.73 8.32 16.38
CA VAL A 145 -3.98 7.37 17.21
C VAL A 145 -2.75 8.01 17.83
N VAL A 146 -2.05 8.88 17.09
CA VAL A 146 -0.89 9.61 17.61
C VAL A 146 -1.31 10.64 18.66
N GLN A 147 -2.38 11.41 18.40
CA GLN A 147 -2.87 12.45 19.31
C GLN A 147 -3.44 11.86 20.62
N ALA A 148 -4.09 10.70 20.56
CA ALA A 148 -4.58 9.98 21.74
C ALA A 148 -3.44 9.52 22.69
N GLY A 149 -2.20 9.44 22.18
CA GLY A 149 -1.03 8.98 22.94
C GLY A 149 -0.33 10.03 23.81
N GLY A 150 -0.73 11.30 23.80
CA GLY A 150 -0.08 12.38 24.57
C GLY A 150 0.25 13.64 23.76
N PRO A 151 0.92 14.66 24.35
CA PRO A 151 0.80 16.08 23.95
C PRO A 151 1.48 16.54 22.64
N ALA A 152 1.64 15.67 21.64
CA ALA A 152 2.12 16.08 20.31
C ALA A 152 0.96 16.63 19.46
N ARG A 153 0.71 17.94 19.52
CA ARG A 153 -0.22 18.62 18.59
C ARG A 153 0.47 18.89 17.25
N VAL A 154 -0.08 18.34 16.17
CA VAL A 154 0.23 18.71 14.78
C VAL A 154 -0.88 19.64 14.29
N GLY A 155 -0.56 20.73 13.58
CA GLY A 155 -1.54 21.75 13.19
C GLY A 155 -1.43 22.20 11.74
N GLY A 156 -2.60 22.26 11.07
CA GLY A 156 -2.93 23.11 9.92
C GLY A 156 -2.89 22.44 8.54
N SER A 157 -4.05 22.27 7.88
CA SER A 157 -4.17 21.82 6.48
C SER A 157 -4.53 22.95 5.52
N VAL A 158 -3.87 23.00 4.35
CA VAL A 158 -4.27 23.77 3.16
C VAL A 158 -4.00 22.91 1.93
N SER A 159 -5.03 22.61 1.14
CA SER A 159 -4.96 21.74 -0.05
C SER A 159 -5.09 22.55 -1.34
N GLY A 160 -4.20 22.30 -2.30
CA GLY A 160 -4.33 22.75 -3.70
C GLY A 160 -3.15 22.30 -4.57
N ASP A 161 -3.43 21.58 -5.66
CA ASP A 161 -2.44 21.18 -6.67
C ASP A 161 -1.82 22.44 -7.33
N ARG A 162 -0.54 22.74 -7.04
CA ARG A 162 0.22 23.79 -7.74
C ARG A 162 1.59 23.28 -8.18
N PRO A 163 2.10 23.72 -9.35
CA PRO A 163 3.49 23.47 -9.72
C PRO A 163 4.44 24.07 -8.69
N LEU A 164 5.53 23.36 -8.38
CA LEU A 164 6.53 23.79 -7.40
C LEU A 164 7.15 25.14 -7.81
N GLY A 165 7.17 26.10 -6.90
CA GLY A 165 7.88 27.37 -7.06
C GLY A 165 9.40 27.20 -6.92
N VAL A 166 10.17 28.23 -7.33
CA VAL A 166 11.65 28.25 -7.19
C VAL A 166 12.09 28.05 -5.74
N LEU A 167 11.38 28.67 -4.79
CA LEU A 167 11.66 28.55 -3.36
C LEU A 167 11.36 27.15 -2.81
N GLU A 168 10.29 26.49 -3.27
CA GLU A 168 9.96 25.12 -2.86
C GLU A 168 10.97 24.11 -3.39
N ARG A 169 11.48 24.32 -4.63
CA ARG A 169 12.61 23.54 -5.17
C ARG A 169 13.88 23.73 -4.34
N GLY A 170 14.17 24.97 -3.93
CA GLY A 170 15.30 25.27 -3.03
C GLY A 170 15.16 24.61 -1.66
N ALA A 171 13.96 24.63 -1.06
CA ALA A 171 13.66 23.98 0.20
C ALA A 171 13.76 22.44 0.11
N LEU A 172 13.28 21.84 -0.99
CA LEU A 172 13.45 20.40 -1.26
C LEU A 172 14.93 20.01 -1.42
N TRP A 173 15.71 20.85 -2.10
CA TRP A 173 17.15 20.64 -2.23
C TRP A 173 17.86 20.74 -0.87
N ALA A 174 17.56 21.77 -0.08
CA ALA A 174 18.11 21.95 1.27
C ALA A 174 17.69 20.81 2.21
N ALA A 175 16.43 20.38 2.19
CA ALA A 175 15.95 19.23 2.94
C ALA A 175 16.64 17.93 2.46
N GLY A 176 16.94 17.82 1.17
CA GLY A 176 17.75 16.73 0.62
C GLY A 176 19.20 16.76 1.14
N VAL A 177 19.78 17.94 1.30
CA VAL A 177 21.11 18.13 1.90
C VAL A 177 21.09 17.78 3.39
N VAL A 178 20.08 18.21 4.15
CA VAL A 178 19.91 17.87 5.58
C VAL A 178 19.67 16.37 5.78
N ALA A 179 18.87 15.75 4.93
CA ALA A 179 18.66 14.30 4.92
C ALA A 179 19.95 13.53 4.58
N ARG A 180 20.74 14.01 3.61
CA ARG A 180 22.09 13.45 3.31
C ARG A 180 23.09 13.69 4.44
N ALA A 181 22.94 14.78 5.20
CA ALA A 181 23.74 15.08 6.39
C ALA A 181 23.32 14.23 7.61
N GLY A 182 22.28 13.40 7.49
CA GLY A 182 21.91 12.41 8.49
C GLY A 182 21.02 12.92 9.63
N LEU A 183 20.43 14.11 9.50
CA LEU A 183 19.68 14.80 10.57
C LEU A 183 18.16 14.49 10.60
N GLY A 184 17.70 13.39 9.98
CA GLY A 184 16.31 12.92 10.04
C GLY A 184 16.08 11.65 9.19
N PRO A 185 14.94 10.94 9.35
CA PRO A 185 14.59 9.82 8.48
C PRO A 185 14.44 10.35 7.05
N ALA A 186 15.34 9.92 6.18
CA ALA A 186 15.42 10.43 4.84
C ALA A 186 14.35 9.74 3.98
N LEU A 187 13.14 10.30 3.97
CA LEU A 187 12.21 10.01 2.88
C LEU A 187 12.92 10.24 1.55
N ASP A 188 12.82 9.27 0.64
CA ASP A 188 13.38 9.36 -0.71
C ASP A 188 13.10 10.72 -1.33
N SER A 189 14.09 11.25 -2.04
CA SER A 189 13.96 12.55 -2.70
C SER A 189 12.80 12.60 -3.71
N ARG A 190 12.48 11.50 -4.39
CA ARG A 190 11.36 11.44 -5.35
C ARG A 190 10.04 11.38 -4.60
N VAL A 191 9.94 10.57 -3.56
CA VAL A 191 8.75 10.50 -2.69
C VAL A 191 8.46 11.85 -2.04
N ARG A 192 9.49 12.55 -1.57
CA ARG A 192 9.34 13.89 -1.00
C ARG A 192 8.91 14.91 -2.04
N ALA A 193 9.51 14.88 -3.24
CA ALA A 193 9.10 15.75 -4.33
C ALA A 193 7.63 15.52 -4.69
N GLU A 194 7.19 14.27 -4.70
CA GLU A 194 5.81 13.89 -4.97
C GLU A 194 4.85 14.35 -3.86
N LEU A 195 5.24 14.21 -2.59
CA LEU A 195 4.47 14.75 -1.46
C LEU A 195 4.26 16.26 -1.59
N VAL A 196 5.33 17.01 -1.85
CA VAL A 196 5.22 18.47 -2.01
C VAL A 196 4.44 18.83 -3.27
N ARG A 197 4.58 18.07 -4.36
CA ARG A 197 3.79 18.28 -5.58
C ARG A 197 2.30 18.16 -5.30
N ARG A 198 1.89 17.14 -4.54
CA ARG A 198 0.49 16.81 -4.28
C ARG A 198 -0.16 17.65 -3.19
N TYR A 199 0.59 17.95 -2.13
CA TYR A 199 0.04 18.56 -0.92
C TYR A 199 0.55 19.99 -0.68
N GLY A 200 1.59 20.42 -1.38
CA GLY A 200 2.36 21.61 -1.02
C GLY A 200 3.33 21.36 0.13
N LEU A 201 4.28 22.28 0.34
CA LEU A 201 5.40 22.06 1.27
C LEU A 201 4.96 21.94 2.74
N GLY A 202 4.07 22.81 3.20
CA GLY A 202 3.63 22.84 4.61
C GLY A 202 2.87 21.57 5.00
N GLU A 203 1.87 21.20 4.20
CA GLU A 203 1.08 19.99 4.40
C GLU A 203 1.94 18.73 4.25
N ALA A 204 2.85 18.67 3.27
CA ALA A 204 3.78 17.56 3.13
C ALA A 204 4.66 17.37 4.38
N GLN A 205 5.10 18.45 5.02
CA GLN A 205 5.84 18.39 6.28
C GLN A 205 4.98 17.92 7.46
N ALA A 206 3.74 18.42 7.58
CA ALA A 206 2.82 17.96 8.62
C ALA A 206 2.54 16.46 8.50
N ARG A 207 2.34 15.98 7.27
CA ARG A 207 2.13 14.54 6.99
C ARG A 207 3.35 13.70 7.27
N ALA A 208 4.54 14.16 6.88
CA ALA A 208 5.79 13.50 7.21
C ALA A 208 5.97 13.34 8.73
N ARG A 209 5.60 14.34 9.54
CA ARG A 209 5.66 14.23 11.00
C ARG A 209 4.71 13.17 11.56
N VAL A 210 3.49 13.05 11.03
CA VAL A 210 2.57 11.98 11.45
C VAL A 210 3.14 10.61 11.10
N VAL A 211 3.76 10.45 9.93
CA VAL A 211 4.48 9.22 9.56
C VAL A 211 5.55 8.87 10.59
N GLU A 212 6.42 9.83 10.92
CA GLU A 212 7.49 9.67 11.90
C GLU A 212 6.93 9.26 13.27
N LEU A 213 5.89 9.95 13.75
CA LEU A 213 5.26 9.67 15.04
C LEU A 213 4.64 8.27 15.11
N VAL A 214 3.97 7.81 14.04
CA VAL A 214 3.43 6.45 13.97
C VAL A 214 4.56 5.42 13.99
N VAL A 215 5.63 5.65 13.24
CA VAL A 215 6.80 4.76 13.21
C VAL A 215 7.43 4.71 14.60
N ASP A 216 7.81 5.85 15.17
CA ASP A 216 8.46 5.94 16.48
C ASP A 216 7.62 5.28 17.56
N ARG A 217 6.31 5.53 17.59
CA ARG A 217 5.41 4.92 18.57
C ARG A 217 5.28 3.41 18.37
N THR A 218 5.25 2.93 17.13
CA THR A 218 5.23 1.50 16.81
C THR A 218 6.52 0.83 17.29
N LEU A 219 7.69 1.44 17.05
CA LEU A 219 8.98 0.93 17.51
C LEU A 219 9.11 0.99 19.04
N GLN A 220 8.53 2.00 19.69
CA GLN A 220 8.54 2.13 21.14
C GLN A 220 7.69 1.04 21.81
N VAL A 221 6.50 0.75 21.28
CA VAL A 221 5.55 -0.19 21.89
C VAL A 221 5.95 -1.64 21.62
N PHE A 222 6.29 -1.99 20.37
CA PHE A 222 6.61 -3.39 20.01
C PHE A 222 8.11 -3.70 20.07
N GLY A 223 8.95 -2.69 20.33
CA GLY A 223 10.39 -2.79 20.17
C GLY A 223 10.84 -2.68 18.70
N PRO A 224 12.10 -2.29 18.44
CA PRO A 224 12.54 -2.00 17.07
C PRO A 224 12.39 -3.18 16.10
N ALA A 225 12.77 -4.39 16.52
CA ALA A 225 12.69 -5.58 15.66
C ALA A 225 11.25 -5.93 15.26
N HIS A 226 10.33 -6.08 16.22
CA HIS A 226 8.93 -6.42 15.91
C HIS A 226 8.20 -5.24 15.27
N GLY A 227 8.43 -4.01 15.73
CA GLY A 227 7.82 -2.82 15.16
C GLY A 227 8.16 -2.64 13.68
N HIS A 228 9.43 -2.79 13.29
CA HIS A 228 9.80 -2.80 11.87
C HIS A 228 9.20 -3.99 11.11
N ALA A 229 9.15 -5.19 11.67
CA ALA A 229 8.51 -6.33 11.00
C ALA A 229 7.01 -6.08 10.74
N LEU A 230 6.30 -5.45 11.68
CA LEU A 230 4.90 -5.08 11.54
C LEU A 230 4.69 -3.97 10.50
N LEU A 231 5.53 -2.94 10.49
CA LEU A 231 5.49 -1.89 9.46
C LEU A 231 5.80 -2.46 8.07
N SER A 232 6.73 -3.41 7.98
CA SER A 232 7.03 -4.11 6.74
C SER A 232 5.79 -4.80 6.17
N LEU A 233 5.08 -5.58 7.00
CA LEU A 233 3.89 -6.29 6.57
C LEU A 233 2.74 -5.34 6.26
N ALA A 234 2.56 -4.25 7.02
CA ALA A 234 1.59 -3.21 6.68
C ALA A 234 1.86 -2.55 5.31
N ALA A 235 3.14 -2.30 4.99
CA ALA A 235 3.56 -1.83 3.68
C ALA A 235 3.28 -2.87 2.59
N LEU A 236 3.57 -4.15 2.86
CA LEU A 236 3.27 -5.27 1.95
C LEU A 236 1.78 -5.33 1.67
N TRP A 237 0.92 -5.31 2.70
CA TRP A 237 -0.54 -5.31 2.55
C TRP A 237 -1.09 -4.15 1.75
N SER A 238 -0.34 -3.05 1.63
CA SER A 238 -0.71 -1.88 0.83
C SER A 238 -0.12 -1.91 -0.58
N GLY A 239 0.74 -2.89 -0.88
CA GLY A 239 1.44 -3.05 -2.14
C GLY A 239 2.76 -2.29 -2.26
N GLY A 240 3.32 -1.79 -1.16
CA GLY A 240 4.55 -1.02 -1.12
C GLY A 240 5.81 -1.88 -0.96
N LEU A 241 6.34 -2.42 -2.07
CA LEU A 241 7.51 -3.33 -2.05
C LEU A 241 8.76 -2.71 -1.41
N ALA A 242 9.20 -1.53 -1.85
CA ALA A 242 10.44 -0.92 -1.37
C ALA A 242 10.42 -0.65 0.14
N ILE A 243 9.28 -0.13 0.64
CA ILE A 243 9.09 0.13 2.08
C ILE A 243 9.03 -1.18 2.86
N ALA A 244 8.24 -2.15 2.38
CA ALA A 244 8.14 -3.46 3.02
C ALA A 244 9.52 -4.10 3.16
N ARG A 245 10.33 -4.09 2.09
CA ARG A 245 11.69 -4.61 2.11
C ARG A 245 12.58 -3.84 3.08
N GLY A 246 12.51 -2.50 3.07
CA GLY A 246 13.29 -1.65 3.95
C GLY A 246 13.05 -1.88 5.44
N HIS A 247 11.79 -1.93 5.86
CA HIS A 247 11.49 -2.22 7.27
C HIS A 247 11.87 -3.66 7.64
N LEU A 248 11.66 -4.67 6.77
CA LEU A 248 12.06 -6.04 7.11
C LEU A 248 13.59 -6.19 7.21
N TYR A 249 14.33 -5.46 6.38
CA TYR A 249 15.78 -5.38 6.48
C TYR A 249 16.20 -4.77 7.82
N ALA A 250 15.62 -3.63 8.21
CA ALA A 250 15.88 -3.01 9.52
C ALA A 250 15.52 -3.95 10.69
N ALA A 251 14.38 -4.63 10.63
CA ALA A 251 13.96 -5.62 11.64
C ALA A 251 15.01 -6.73 11.81
N ASN A 252 15.52 -7.26 10.70
CA ASN A 252 16.57 -8.27 10.71
C ASN A 252 17.89 -7.75 11.28
N LEU A 253 18.28 -6.51 10.97
CA LEU A 253 19.49 -5.91 11.55
C LEU A 253 19.37 -5.77 13.07
N HIS A 254 18.21 -5.33 13.57
CA HIS A 254 17.96 -5.27 15.02
C HIS A 254 18.07 -6.66 15.67
N CYS A 255 17.48 -7.69 15.07
CA CYS A 255 17.62 -9.06 15.58
C CYS A 255 19.08 -9.51 15.59
N LEU A 256 19.83 -9.27 14.51
CA LEU A 256 21.23 -9.68 14.40
C LEU A 256 22.12 -8.97 15.42
N ARG A 257 21.84 -7.69 15.69
CA ARG A 257 22.58 -6.89 16.66
C ARG A 257 22.29 -7.36 18.08
N ASP A 258 21.01 -7.53 18.41
CA ASP A 258 20.55 -7.72 19.79
C ASP A 258 20.61 -9.18 20.24
N ARG A 259 20.39 -10.13 19.31
CA ARG A 259 20.32 -11.58 19.58
C ARG A 259 21.40 -12.40 18.87
N GLY A 260 22.10 -11.81 17.91
CA GLY A 260 23.04 -12.57 17.05
C GLY A 260 22.35 -13.42 15.98
N GLU A 261 21.03 -13.35 15.87
CA GLU A 261 20.19 -14.19 15.00
C GLU A 261 19.32 -13.33 14.08
N LEU A 262 18.90 -13.90 12.94
CA LEU A 262 18.01 -13.24 11.99
C LEU A 262 16.57 -13.70 12.17
N LEU A 263 15.61 -12.90 11.74
CA LEU A 263 14.24 -13.38 11.59
C LEU A 263 14.21 -14.53 10.55
N PRO A 264 13.29 -15.50 10.67
CA PRO A 264 13.12 -16.57 9.70
C PRO A 264 12.50 -16.10 8.36
N ILE A 265 12.43 -14.78 8.17
CA ILE A 265 11.92 -14.11 6.98
C ILE A 265 13.03 -13.21 6.40
N ASP A 266 13.49 -13.54 5.19
CA ASP A 266 14.47 -12.76 4.43
C ASP A 266 13.77 -11.60 3.70
N ASP A 267 14.39 -10.43 3.68
CA ASP A 267 13.83 -9.24 3.01
C ASP A 267 13.69 -9.46 1.50
N ASP A 268 14.59 -10.25 0.89
CA ASP A 268 14.50 -10.60 -0.54
C ASP A 268 13.24 -11.41 -0.89
N GLU A 269 12.59 -12.08 0.08
CA GLU A 269 11.38 -12.88 -0.16
C GLU A 269 10.13 -12.01 -0.37
N VAL A 270 10.14 -10.75 0.11
CA VAL A 270 9.01 -9.83 0.01
C VAL A 270 8.57 -9.64 -1.45
N ALA A 271 9.52 -9.57 -2.39
CA ALA A 271 9.21 -9.44 -3.80
C ALA A 271 8.41 -10.63 -4.35
N ALA A 272 8.73 -11.86 -3.92
CA ALA A 272 7.97 -13.05 -4.29
C ALA A 272 6.61 -13.09 -3.59
N TRP A 273 6.52 -12.58 -2.36
CA TRP A 273 5.26 -12.53 -1.61
C TRP A 273 4.26 -11.55 -2.20
N MET A 274 4.72 -10.51 -2.88
CA MET A 274 3.87 -9.56 -3.60
C MET A 274 3.01 -10.21 -4.70
N GLU A 275 3.43 -11.37 -5.22
CA GLU A 275 2.69 -12.16 -6.21
C GLU A 275 1.62 -13.08 -5.60
N LEU A 276 1.68 -13.31 -4.29
CA LEU A 276 0.74 -14.16 -3.58
C LEU A 276 -0.55 -13.41 -3.24
N ARG A 277 -1.59 -14.16 -2.88
CA ARG A 277 -2.80 -13.60 -2.26
C ARG A 277 -2.53 -13.30 -0.79
N ASP A 278 -3.21 -12.31 -0.20
CA ASP A 278 -3.06 -11.92 1.21
C ASP A 278 -3.07 -13.14 2.17
N ARG A 279 -4.02 -14.07 2.00
CA ARG A 279 -4.11 -15.30 2.82
C ARG A 279 -2.87 -16.19 2.72
N GLN A 280 -2.32 -16.35 1.52
CA GLN A 280 -1.13 -17.17 1.29
C GLN A 280 0.12 -16.52 1.91
N VAL A 281 0.21 -15.19 1.88
CA VAL A 281 1.29 -14.49 2.59
C VAL A 281 1.13 -14.69 4.10
N LEU A 282 -0.09 -14.54 4.64
CA LEU A 282 -0.34 -14.75 6.06
C LEU A 282 0.03 -16.17 6.50
N GLU A 283 -0.40 -17.20 5.78
CA GLU A 283 -0.03 -18.60 6.04
C GLU A 283 1.50 -18.78 6.08
N ARG A 284 2.22 -18.25 5.08
CA ARG A 284 3.69 -18.31 5.06
C ARG A 284 4.34 -17.61 6.24
N VAL A 285 3.85 -16.43 6.63
CA VAL A 285 4.40 -15.69 7.77
C VAL A 285 4.16 -16.47 9.06
N ARG A 286 2.96 -17.03 9.25
CA ARG A 286 2.62 -17.87 10.41
C ARG A 286 3.54 -19.09 10.50
N ASP A 287 3.67 -19.84 9.42
CA ASP A 287 4.52 -21.05 9.38
C ASP A 287 5.98 -20.74 9.71
N ARG A 288 6.50 -19.60 9.23
CA ARG A 288 7.89 -19.18 9.48
C ARG A 288 8.12 -18.70 10.90
N LEU A 289 7.14 -18.02 11.50
CA LEU A 289 7.29 -17.43 12.83
C LEU A 289 6.86 -18.39 13.96
N ALA A 290 6.11 -19.46 13.68
CA ALA A 290 5.48 -20.30 14.70
C ALA A 290 6.47 -20.93 15.71
N ALA A 291 7.67 -21.30 15.29
CA ALA A 291 8.63 -22.01 16.14
C ALA A 291 9.31 -21.10 17.17
N GLU A 292 9.76 -19.91 16.76
CA GLU A 292 10.68 -19.07 17.55
C GLU A 292 10.16 -17.64 17.78
N HIS A 293 9.09 -17.24 17.09
CA HIS A 293 8.56 -15.88 17.07
C HIS A 293 7.03 -15.84 17.21
N GLY A 294 6.47 -16.70 18.08
CA GLY A 294 5.03 -16.85 18.26
C GLY A 294 4.29 -15.55 18.60
N GLU A 295 4.89 -14.65 19.39
CA GLU A 295 4.32 -13.33 19.69
C GLU A 295 4.18 -12.46 18.44
N LEU A 296 5.23 -12.40 17.61
CA LEU A 296 5.19 -11.67 16.35
C LEU A 296 4.15 -12.29 15.39
N ALA A 297 4.04 -13.62 15.36
CA ALA A 297 3.01 -14.30 14.56
C ALA A 297 1.60 -13.85 14.94
N LEU A 298 1.29 -13.80 16.25
CA LEU A 298 0.00 -13.32 16.76
C LEU A 298 -0.23 -11.84 16.41
N LEU A 299 0.78 -10.98 16.55
CA LEU A 299 0.69 -9.57 16.16
C LEU A 299 0.38 -9.41 14.66
N VAL A 300 0.98 -10.23 13.80
CA VAL A 300 0.71 -10.22 12.35
C VAL A 300 -0.70 -10.68 12.04
N GLU A 301 -1.19 -11.73 12.70
CA GLU A 301 -2.58 -12.19 12.54
C GLU A 301 -3.57 -11.08 12.94
N ARG A 302 -3.33 -10.41 14.08
CA ARG A 302 -4.14 -9.26 14.52
C ARG A 302 -4.08 -8.10 13.52
N GLN A 303 -2.90 -7.78 13.00
CA GLN A 303 -2.76 -6.75 11.97
C GLN A 303 -3.53 -7.12 10.70
N HIS A 304 -3.45 -8.37 10.23
CA HIS A 304 -4.20 -8.83 9.06
C HIS A 304 -5.72 -8.84 9.31
N ALA A 305 -6.19 -9.15 10.52
CA ALA A 305 -7.59 -9.01 10.88
C ALA A 305 -8.04 -7.53 10.81
N ALA A 306 -7.25 -6.63 11.39
CA ALA A 306 -7.50 -5.18 11.35
C ALA A 306 -7.50 -4.60 9.92
N LEU A 307 -6.75 -5.22 9.00
CA LEU A 307 -6.78 -4.89 7.57
C LEU A 307 -8.15 -5.17 6.94
N GLY A 308 -8.83 -6.25 7.35
CA GLY A 308 -10.21 -6.55 6.94
C GLY A 308 -11.20 -5.50 7.44
N GLU A 309 -11.05 -5.05 8.68
CA GLU A 309 -11.86 -3.98 9.28
C GLU A 309 -11.62 -2.64 8.58
N ALA A 310 -10.36 -2.26 8.35
CA ALA A 310 -9.98 -1.02 7.66
C ALA A 310 -10.43 -0.99 6.18
N ARG A 311 -10.75 -2.15 5.59
CA ARG A 311 -11.31 -2.25 4.23
C ARG A 311 -12.82 -2.07 4.20
N GLY A 312 -13.54 -2.54 5.21
CA GLY A 312 -15.00 -2.51 5.27
C GLY A 312 -15.52 -1.72 6.46
N ASP A 313 -15.61 -0.39 6.30
CA ASP A 313 -16.48 0.50 7.08
C ASP A 313 -16.39 0.43 8.62
N ALA A 314 -15.70 1.42 9.21
CA ALA A 314 -15.65 1.73 10.63
C ALA A 314 -17.03 1.84 11.33
N SER A 315 -18.12 1.93 10.58
CA SER A 315 -19.49 2.11 11.08
C SER A 315 -20.11 0.85 11.71
N ARG A 316 -19.52 -0.34 11.60
CA ARG A 316 -20.05 -1.56 12.26
C ARG A 316 -19.22 -2.09 13.44
N GLY A 317 -17.98 -1.66 13.63
CA GLY A 317 -17.06 -2.23 14.64
C GLY A 317 -16.92 -1.46 15.96
N ALA A 318 -17.31 -0.18 16.01
CA ALA A 318 -17.05 0.67 17.17
C ALA A 318 -17.90 0.34 18.43
N VAL A 319 -18.88 -0.56 18.33
CA VAL A 319 -19.83 -0.83 19.42
C VAL A 319 -19.37 -1.95 20.37
N ASP A 320 -18.57 -2.93 19.90
CA ASP A 320 -18.18 -4.09 20.72
C ASP A 320 -16.78 -4.00 21.36
N SER A 321 -16.01 -2.95 21.06
CA SER A 321 -14.62 -2.80 21.56
C SER A 321 -14.53 -2.33 23.02
N ARG A 322 -15.63 -1.93 23.68
CA ARG A 322 -15.58 -1.32 25.04
C ARG A 322 -15.23 -2.28 26.19
N ARG A 323 -14.89 -3.55 25.91
CA ARG A 323 -14.57 -4.57 26.93
C ARG A 323 -13.16 -5.14 26.83
N ALA A 324 -12.36 -4.79 25.83
CA ALA A 324 -10.94 -5.09 25.83
C ALA A 324 -10.20 -4.03 26.68
N GLY A 325 -9.24 -4.42 27.50
CA GLY A 325 -8.51 -3.47 28.35
C GLY A 325 -7.75 -2.42 27.52
N ALA A 326 -7.58 -1.22 28.08
CA ALA A 326 -7.03 -0.03 27.41
C ALA A 326 -5.68 -0.27 26.69
N GLU A 327 -4.85 -1.19 27.17
CA GLU A 327 -3.57 -1.55 26.55
C GLU A 327 -3.74 -2.32 25.23
N ARG A 328 -4.68 -3.27 25.17
CA ARG A 328 -5.00 -4.00 23.92
C ARG A 328 -5.59 -3.07 22.88
N ASP A 329 -6.34 -2.06 23.32
CA ASP A 329 -6.90 -1.04 22.44
C ASP A 329 -5.81 -0.14 21.85
N ALA A 330 -4.78 0.20 22.63
CA ALA A 330 -3.63 0.97 22.16
C ALA A 330 -2.81 0.20 21.11
N GLU A 331 -2.50 -1.08 21.36
CA GLU A 331 -1.81 -1.93 20.38
C GLU A 331 -2.60 -2.05 19.07
N ALA A 332 -3.88 -2.39 19.17
CA ALA A 332 -4.75 -2.54 17.99
C ALA A 332 -4.84 -1.23 17.20
N SER A 333 -4.86 -0.10 17.89
CA SER A 333 -4.85 1.23 17.28
C SER A 333 -3.55 1.51 16.53
N LEU A 334 -2.39 1.14 17.07
CA LEU A 334 -1.11 1.27 16.37
C LEU A 334 -0.99 0.35 15.16
N LEU A 335 -1.46 -0.90 15.27
CA LEU A 335 -1.50 -1.82 14.13
C LEU A 335 -2.36 -1.24 12.99
N ARG A 336 -3.52 -0.65 13.32
CA ARG A 336 -4.37 0.06 12.36
C ARG A 336 -3.69 1.31 11.79
N ALA A 337 -3.05 2.12 12.63
CA ALA A 337 -2.34 3.32 12.19
C ALA A 337 -1.24 2.97 11.17
N GLY A 338 -0.46 1.92 11.40
CA GLY A 338 0.54 1.43 10.45
C GLY A 338 -0.06 1.00 9.11
N LEU A 339 -1.19 0.28 9.12
CA LEU A 339 -1.91 -0.09 7.89
C LEU A 339 -2.42 1.14 7.13
N CYS A 340 -3.02 2.07 7.85
CA CYS A 340 -3.56 3.30 7.30
C CYS A 340 -2.46 4.17 6.68
N LEU A 341 -1.36 4.34 7.41
CA LEU A 341 -0.18 5.05 6.98
C LEU A 341 0.35 4.50 5.65
N HIS A 342 0.58 3.19 5.57
CA HIS A 342 1.12 2.60 4.35
C HIS A 342 0.13 2.57 3.18
N ARG A 343 -1.18 2.56 3.46
CA ARG A 343 -2.21 2.73 2.43
C ARG A 343 -2.19 4.13 1.83
N TRP A 344 -2.03 5.15 2.66
CA TRP A 344 -1.83 6.53 2.21
C TRP A 344 -0.52 6.69 1.43
N PHE A 345 0.53 5.99 1.85
CA PHE A 345 1.86 6.07 1.22
C PHE A 345 1.98 5.29 -0.09
N ALA A 346 1.20 4.23 -0.26
CA ALA A 346 1.31 3.29 -1.39
C ALA A 346 1.35 3.93 -2.78
N PRO A 347 0.52 4.95 -3.12
CA PRO A 347 0.60 5.62 -4.40
C PRO A 347 1.94 6.35 -4.62
N LEU A 348 2.51 6.92 -3.55
CA LEU A 348 3.74 7.73 -3.61
C LEU A 348 4.98 6.86 -3.83
N VAL A 349 5.01 5.65 -3.28
CA VAL A 349 6.16 4.74 -3.42
C VAL A 349 6.07 3.78 -4.58
N SER A 350 4.87 3.56 -5.13
CA SER A 350 4.70 2.77 -6.36
C SER A 350 5.38 3.41 -7.58
N LEU A 351 5.86 4.66 -7.45
CA LEU A 351 6.72 5.38 -8.39
C LEU A 351 8.17 4.92 -8.39
N VAL A 352 8.66 4.44 -7.25
CA VAL A 352 10.07 4.09 -7.09
C VAL A 352 10.20 2.61 -7.46
N THR A 353 10.42 2.36 -8.75
CA THR A 353 10.70 1.02 -9.29
C THR A 353 12.10 0.52 -8.95
N ASP A 354 12.94 1.37 -8.35
CA ASP A 354 14.32 1.04 -8.06
C ASP A 354 14.43 0.22 -6.77
N GLU A 355 15.17 -0.89 -6.86
CA GLU A 355 15.46 -1.85 -5.79
C GLU A 355 16.26 -1.26 -4.61
N ARG A 356 16.56 0.05 -4.62
CA ARG A 356 17.30 0.68 -3.53
C ARG A 356 16.37 0.95 -2.36
N ILE A 357 16.60 0.19 -1.29
CA ILE A 357 16.06 0.45 0.03
C ILE A 357 16.66 1.77 0.50
N ASP A 358 15.86 2.82 0.59
CA ASP A 358 16.28 3.99 1.35
C ASP A 358 16.30 3.67 2.85
N PRO A 359 17.24 4.28 3.59
CA PRO A 359 17.42 3.98 5.00
C PRO A 359 16.18 4.39 5.80
N VAL A 360 15.37 3.41 6.17
CA VAL A 360 14.17 3.59 7.01
C VAL A 360 14.50 3.76 8.50
N ASP A 361 15.72 3.41 8.92
CA ASP A 361 16.21 3.50 10.30
C ASP A 361 17.73 3.77 10.30
N ALA A 362 18.27 4.37 11.35
CA ALA A 362 19.70 4.63 11.48
C ALA A 362 20.56 3.34 11.47
N ILE A 363 20.02 2.21 11.94
CA ILE A 363 20.72 0.90 12.01
C ILE A 363 21.18 0.42 10.63
N VAL A 364 20.47 0.78 9.57
CA VAL A 364 20.81 0.36 8.21
C VAL A 364 22.09 1.03 7.69
N ARG A 365 22.58 2.08 8.38
CA ARG A 365 23.84 2.75 8.08
C ARG A 365 25.05 2.05 8.74
N ASP A 366 24.83 1.10 9.64
CA ASP A 366 25.92 0.30 10.21
C ASP A 366 26.45 -0.69 9.17
N ARG A 367 27.56 -0.32 8.53
CA ARG A 367 28.23 -1.12 7.50
C ARG A 367 28.73 -2.47 8.01
N ARG A 368 29.14 -2.55 9.29
CA ARG A 368 29.62 -3.82 9.87
C ARG A 368 28.46 -4.78 10.04
N LEU A 369 27.34 -4.29 10.57
CA LEU A 369 26.13 -5.07 10.75
C LEU A 369 25.53 -5.49 9.40
N ALA A 370 25.49 -4.59 8.41
CA ALA A 370 25.08 -4.89 7.05
C ALA A 370 25.94 -5.99 6.39
N THR A 371 27.26 -5.97 6.63
CA THR A 371 28.18 -7.02 6.13
C THR A 371 27.90 -8.37 6.80
N ARG A 372 27.70 -8.39 8.12
CA ARG A 372 27.33 -9.61 8.86
C ARG A 372 25.98 -10.16 8.38
N TYR A 373 25.01 -9.28 8.14
CA TYR A 373 23.71 -9.66 7.59
C TYR A 373 23.85 -10.33 6.22
N ALA A 374 24.59 -9.71 5.30
CA ALA A 374 24.81 -10.26 3.97
C ALA A 374 25.50 -11.64 4.02
N ALA A 375 26.50 -11.80 4.90
CA ALA A 375 27.17 -13.08 5.12
C ALA A 375 26.22 -14.15 5.67
N ALA A 376 25.38 -13.81 6.66
CA ALA A 376 24.42 -14.72 7.26
C ALA A 376 23.30 -15.15 6.29
N ARG A 377 22.87 -14.28 5.36
CA ARG A 377 21.85 -14.62 4.34
C ARG A 377 22.40 -15.34 3.11
N ALA A 378 23.69 -15.21 2.80
CA ALA A 378 24.28 -15.74 1.57
C ALA A 378 24.01 -17.25 1.33
N PRO A 379 24.09 -18.16 2.33
CA PRO A 379 23.78 -19.57 2.11
C PRO A 379 22.33 -19.81 1.69
N GLY A 380 21.37 -19.19 2.38
CA GLY A 380 19.94 -19.32 2.05
C GLY A 380 19.61 -18.74 0.68
N ARG A 381 20.23 -17.61 0.31
CA ARG A 381 20.08 -17.00 -1.02
C ARG A 381 20.64 -17.88 -2.13
N ARG A 382 21.82 -18.48 -1.95
CA ARG A 382 22.40 -19.44 -2.91
C ARG A 382 21.50 -20.66 -3.12
N ARG A 383 21.03 -21.27 -2.04
CA ARG A 383 20.11 -22.41 -2.11
C ARG A 383 18.84 -22.09 -2.90
N ARG A 384 18.20 -20.94 -2.64
CA ARG A 384 17.01 -20.51 -3.41
C ARG A 384 17.32 -20.25 -4.89
N GLN A 385 18.50 -19.71 -5.21
CA GLN A 385 18.93 -19.53 -6.60
C GLN A 385 19.16 -20.87 -7.31
N GLU A 386 19.72 -21.87 -6.62
CA GLU A 386 19.90 -23.23 -7.13
C GLU A 386 18.55 -23.95 -7.33
N GLU A 387 17.64 -23.82 -6.36
CA GLU A 387 16.27 -24.34 -6.45
C GLU A 387 15.51 -23.70 -7.62
N ALA A 388 15.63 -22.39 -7.83
CA ALA A 388 15.01 -21.69 -8.95
C ALA A 388 15.58 -22.06 -10.33
N ARG A 389 16.84 -22.52 -10.39
CA ARG A 389 17.46 -23.01 -11.64
C ARG A 389 17.09 -24.46 -11.95
N THR A 390 16.62 -25.22 -10.97
CA THR A 390 16.25 -26.61 -11.14
C THR A 390 14.85 -26.67 -11.75
N PRO A 391 14.67 -27.17 -12.99
CA PRO A 391 13.34 -27.27 -13.59
C PRO A 391 12.44 -28.15 -12.71
N PRO A 392 11.14 -27.82 -12.58
CA PRO A 392 10.22 -28.63 -11.81
C PRO A 392 10.25 -30.06 -12.35
N ARG A 393 10.57 -31.03 -11.49
CA ARG A 393 10.51 -32.44 -11.86
C ARG A 393 9.09 -32.72 -12.34
N ARG A 394 8.93 -33.11 -13.60
CA ARG A 394 7.63 -33.55 -14.13
C ARG A 394 7.22 -34.74 -13.26
N SER A 395 6.17 -34.56 -12.46
CA SER A 395 5.46 -35.64 -11.82
C SER A 395 4.93 -36.54 -12.95
N VAL A 396 5.48 -37.75 -13.02
CA VAL A 396 5.06 -38.79 -13.98
C VAL A 396 3.73 -39.37 -13.55
#